data_AF-A0A6J6L571-F1
#
_entry.id   AF-A0A6J6L571-F1
#
_cell.length_a   1.000
_cell.length_b   1.000
_cell.length_c   1.000
_cell.angle_alpha   90.00
_cell.angle_beta   90.00
_cell.angle_gamma   90.00
#
_symmetry.space_group_name_H-M   'P 1'
#
loop_
_entity.id
_entity.type
_entity.pdbx_description
1 polymer ?
#
loop_
_entity_poly.entity_id
_entity_poly.type
_entity_poly.pdbx_seq_one_letter_code
_entity_poly.pdbx_strand_id
1 'polypeptide(L)'
;MMLYPSWLISRDLFKSRLLTIPTAALLMSTWDLYLDPQMVNEGYWVWFVDGIATKDIPVTNFLGWFLSTAVIFTLLSVALKPKQSEISNATPYALVLWVWLGSFLVNIVPVSPFFNQPVVAITGFIGMGIVLIPWSWMLWQRR
;
A
#
# COMPACT_ATOMS: atom_id res chain seq x y z
N MET A 1 10.25 -0.41 1.44
CA MET A 1 9.90 -1.74 0.92
C MET A 1 8.74 -1.73 -0.08
N MET A 2 7.73 -0.87 0.10
CA MET A 2 6.50 -0.92 -0.71
C MET A 2 6.58 -0.31 -2.12
N LEU A 3 7.48 0.66 -2.36
CA LEU A 3 7.61 1.33 -3.66
C LEU A 3 7.86 0.36 -4.83
N TYR A 4 8.82 -0.55 -4.68
CA TYR A 4 9.21 -1.48 -5.76
C TYR A 4 8.09 -2.45 -6.16
N PRO A 5 7.49 -3.23 -5.24
CA PRO A 5 6.41 -4.14 -5.63
C PRO A 5 5.15 -3.39 -6.10
N SER A 6 4.81 -2.22 -5.55
CA SER A 6 3.69 -1.42 -6.06
C SER A 6 3.89 -0.99 -7.52
N TRP A 7 5.13 -0.66 -7.89
CA TRP A 7 5.49 -0.37 -9.28
C TRP A 7 5.35 -1.58 -10.19
N LEU A 8 5.86 -2.75 -9.76
CA LEU A 8 5.76 -3.99 -10.54
C LEU A 8 4.31 -4.40 -10.78
N ILE A 9 3.51 -4.45 -9.72
CA ILE A 9 2.08 -4.82 -9.77
C ILE A 9 1.32 -3.90 -10.73
N SER A 10 1.58 -2.59 -10.66
CA SER A 10 0.90 -1.62 -11.52
C SER A 10 1.32 -1.73 -12.99
N ARG A 11 2.58 -2.08 -13.26
CA ARG A 11 3.07 -2.34 -14.62
C ARG A 11 2.54 -3.64 -15.21
N ASP A 12 2.21 -4.61 -14.38
CA ASP A 12 1.57 -5.85 -14.82
C ASP A 12 0.13 -5.58 -15.28
N LEU A 13 -0.59 -4.72 -14.54
CA LEU A 13 -1.95 -4.29 -14.84
C LEU A 13 -2.03 -3.37 -16.05
N PHE A 14 -1.11 -2.40 -16.16
CA PHE A 14 -1.19 -1.33 -17.16
C PHE A 14 0.10 -1.18 -17.95
N LYS A 15 -0.05 -1.05 -19.28
CA LYS A 15 1.07 -0.71 -20.18
C LYS A 15 1.36 0.80 -20.24
N SER A 16 0.34 1.62 -19.95
CA SER A 16 0.46 3.09 -20.00
C SER A 16 1.01 3.64 -18.69
N ARG A 17 1.99 4.55 -18.78
CA ARG A 17 2.53 5.28 -17.63
C ARG A 17 1.46 6.11 -16.91
N LEU A 18 0.49 6.64 -17.66
CA LEU A 18 -0.61 7.46 -17.14
C LEU A 18 -1.51 6.68 -16.15
N LEU A 19 -1.59 5.36 -16.29
CA LEU A 19 -2.33 4.50 -15.37
C LEU A 19 -1.39 3.84 -14.35
N THR A 20 -0.19 3.43 -14.78
CA THR A 20 0.79 2.78 -13.91
C THR A 20 1.17 3.65 -12.71
N ILE A 21 1.47 4.93 -12.93
CA ILE A 21 1.94 5.85 -11.89
C ILE A 21 0.88 6.06 -10.80
N PRO A 22 -0.36 6.51 -11.12
CA PRO A 22 -1.36 6.72 -10.08
C PRO A 22 -1.78 5.41 -9.39
N THR A 23 -1.83 4.28 -10.10
CA THR A 23 -2.12 2.99 -9.46
C THR A 23 -1.00 2.55 -8.50
N ALA A 24 0.27 2.75 -8.87
CA ALA A 24 1.41 2.41 -8.02
C ALA A 24 1.45 3.31 -6.78
N ALA A 25 1.19 4.60 -6.96
CA ALA A 25 1.08 5.57 -5.87
C ALA A 25 -0.06 5.21 -4.92
N LEU A 26 -1.25 4.86 -5.47
CA LEU A 26 -2.40 4.43 -4.69
C LEU A 26 -2.09 3.17 -3.87
N LEU A 27 -1.52 2.12 -4.49
CA LEU A 27 -1.17 0.90 -3.78
C LEU A 27 -0.11 1.14 -2.70
N MET A 28 0.85 2.04 -2.96
CA MET A 28 1.82 2.41 -1.94
C MET A 28 1.15 3.13 -0.76
N SER A 29 0.35 4.17 -1.01
CA SER A 29 -0.24 5.00 0.06
C SER A 29 -1.35 4.28 0.81
N THR A 30 -2.09 3.36 0.17
CA THR A 30 -3.13 2.56 0.85
C THR A 30 -2.59 1.59 1.89
N TRP A 31 -1.27 1.34 1.91
CA TRP A 31 -0.63 0.65 3.03
C TRP A 31 -0.69 1.45 4.34
N ASP A 32 -0.74 2.79 4.27
CA ASP A 32 -0.84 3.67 5.44
C ASP A 32 -2.13 3.43 6.24
N LEU A 33 -3.17 2.89 5.60
CA LEU A 33 -4.41 2.49 6.28
C LEU A 33 -4.17 1.40 7.33
N TYR A 34 -3.06 0.65 7.23
CA TYR A 34 -2.59 -0.26 8.27
C TYR A 34 -1.48 0.36 9.12
N LEU A 35 -0.47 0.93 8.46
CA LEU A 35 0.75 1.38 9.12
C LEU A 35 0.48 2.56 10.06
N ASP A 36 -0.25 3.58 9.63
CA ASP A 36 -0.42 4.80 10.42
C ASP A 36 -1.20 4.54 11.72
N PRO A 37 -2.34 3.81 11.71
CA PRO A 37 -3.02 3.45 12.95
C PRO A 37 -2.12 2.65 13.89
N GLN A 38 -1.26 1.78 13.36
CA GLN A 38 -0.29 1.05 14.17
C GLN A 38 0.73 1.99 14.82
N MET A 39 1.33 2.92 14.06
CA MET A 39 2.32 3.88 14.57
C MET A 39 1.72 4.82 15.62
N VAL A 40 0.46 5.22 15.46
CA VAL A 40 -0.28 6.03 16.43
C VAL A 40 -0.64 5.22 17.69
N ASN A 41 -1.11 3.98 17.52
CA ASN A 41 -1.51 3.14 18.67
C ASN A 41 -0.32 2.66 19.50
N GLU A 42 0.83 2.43 18.88
CA GLU A 42 2.08 2.12 19.57
C GLU A 42 2.76 3.37 20.17
N GLY A 43 2.22 4.56 19.93
CA GLY A 43 2.71 5.81 20.51
C GLY A 43 3.97 6.37 19.83
N TYR A 44 4.34 5.86 18.64
CA TYR A 44 5.43 6.42 17.86
C TYR A 44 5.06 7.76 17.24
N TRP A 45 3.80 7.91 16.80
CA TRP A 45 3.29 9.14 16.18
C TRP A 45 2.13 9.73 16.96
N VAL A 46 2.09 11.06 17.04
CA VAL A 46 1.01 11.83 17.66
C VAL A 46 0.63 12.95 16.72
N TRP A 47 -0.68 13.12 16.49
CA TRP A 47 -1.24 14.20 15.68
C TRP A 47 -1.96 15.20 16.58
N PHE A 48 -2.13 16.43 16.08
CA PHE A 48 -2.81 17.51 16.81
C PHE A 48 -3.90 18.14 15.96
N VAL A 49 -5.07 18.34 16.55
CA VAL A 49 -6.20 19.09 15.98
C VAL A 49 -6.54 20.21 16.97
N ASP A 50 -6.47 21.46 16.52
CA ASP A 50 -6.66 22.65 17.36
C ASP A 50 -5.80 22.67 18.64
N GLY A 51 -4.57 22.13 18.53
CA GLY A 51 -3.63 22.02 19.65
C GLY A 51 -3.87 20.84 20.59
N ILE A 52 -4.88 20.00 20.33
CA ILE A 52 -5.23 18.83 21.14
C ILE A 52 -4.69 17.57 20.48
N ALA A 53 -3.96 16.75 21.24
CA ALA A 53 -3.46 15.47 20.76
C ALA A 53 -4.61 14.51 20.41
N THR A 54 -4.57 13.91 19.22
CA THR A 54 -5.58 12.97 18.73
C THR A 54 -4.94 11.71 18.13
N LYS A 55 -5.74 10.65 18.06
CA LYS A 55 -5.42 9.45 17.27
C LYS A 55 -5.90 9.54 15.82
N ASP A 56 -6.65 10.59 15.49
CA ASP A 56 -7.15 10.80 14.13
C ASP A 56 -6.00 11.25 13.22
N ILE A 57 -5.79 10.49 12.16
CA ILE A 57 -4.77 10.78 11.15
C ILE A 57 -5.38 11.73 10.12
N PRO A 58 -4.78 12.92 9.87
CA PRO A 58 -5.31 13.84 8.88
C PRO A 58 -5.34 13.24 7.47
N VAL A 59 -6.43 13.46 6.72
CA VAL A 59 -6.54 13.02 5.32
C VAL A 59 -5.42 13.60 4.45
N THR A 60 -4.91 14.78 4.82
CA THR A 60 -3.76 15.40 4.15
C THR A 60 -2.48 14.57 4.26
N ASN A 61 -2.31 13.71 5.29
CA ASN A 61 -1.19 12.79 5.39
C ASN A 61 -1.23 11.76 4.26
N PHE A 62 -2.38 11.11 4.09
CA PHE A 62 -2.60 10.14 3.01
C PHE A 62 -2.41 10.79 1.62
N LEU A 63 -2.98 11.98 1.40
CA LEU A 63 -2.78 12.74 0.16
C LEU A 63 -1.31 13.11 -0.06
N GLY A 64 -0.60 13.46 1.01
CA GLY A 64 0.84 13.74 0.99
C GLY A 64 1.64 12.54 0.50
N TRP A 65 1.38 11.34 1.05
CA TRP A 65 2.02 10.11 0.60
C TRP A 65 1.66 9.73 -0.84
N PHE A 66 0.39 9.85 -1.22
CA PHE A 66 -0.05 9.61 -2.59
C PHE A 66 0.67 10.53 -3.59
N LEU A 67 0.69 11.85 -3.34
CA LEU A 67 1.33 12.81 -4.24
C LEU A 67 2.85 12.64 -4.27
N SER A 68 3.48 12.46 -3.11
CA SER A 68 4.93 12.26 -3.02
C SER A 68 5.38 11.01 -3.78
N THR A 69 4.65 9.91 -3.63
CA THR A 69 4.97 8.66 -4.33
C THR A 69 4.65 8.73 -5.82
N ALA A 70 3.60 9.43 -6.23
CA ALA A 70 3.34 9.72 -7.63
C ALA A 70 4.48 10.52 -8.28
N VAL A 71 5.03 11.52 -7.58
CA VAL A 71 6.21 12.28 -8.03
C VAL A 71 7.42 11.34 -8.15
N ILE A 72 7.70 10.53 -7.13
CA ILE A 72 8.80 9.56 -7.16
C ILE A 72 8.66 8.60 -8.35
N PHE A 73 7.48 7.99 -8.56
CA PHE A 73 7.24 7.08 -9.68
C PHE A 73 7.34 7.79 -11.04
N THR A 74 6.89 9.04 -11.14
CA THR A 74 7.06 9.84 -12.35
C THR A 74 8.54 10.04 -12.67
N LEU A 75 9.33 10.50 -11.69
CA LEU A 75 10.77 10.71 -11.85
C LEU A 75 11.48 9.41 -12.23
N LEU A 76 11.19 8.31 -11.53
CA LEU A 76 11.78 7.00 -11.81
C LEU A 76 11.38 6.49 -13.21
N SER A 77 10.15 6.73 -13.66
CA SER A 77 9.69 6.30 -15.00
C SER A 77 10.40 7.00 -16.15
N VAL A 78 10.89 8.22 -15.91
CA VAL A 78 11.63 9.02 -16.89
C VAL A 78 13.13 8.74 -16.80
N ALA A 79 13.67 8.67 -15.58
CA ALA A 79 15.10 8.48 -15.34
C ALA A 79 15.57 7.05 -15.65
N LEU A 80 14.73 6.03 -15.40
CA LEU A 80 15.11 4.64 -15.59
C LEU A 80 14.62 4.11 -16.94
N LYS A 81 15.53 3.52 -17.70
CA LYS A 81 15.16 2.76 -18.90
C LYS A 81 14.56 1.41 -18.46
N PRO A 82 13.45 0.97 -19.06
CA PRO A 82 12.91 -0.36 -18.79
C PRO A 82 13.95 -1.41 -19.13
N LYS A 83 14.46 -2.12 -18.12
CA LYS A 83 15.28 -3.32 -18.33
C LYS A 83 14.42 -4.53 -18.02
N GLN A 84 14.44 -5.51 -18.92
CA GLN A 84 13.88 -6.83 -18.59
C GLN A 84 14.79 -7.46 -17.53
N SER A 85 14.18 -7.80 -16.39
CA SER A 85 14.85 -8.58 -15.36
C SER A 85 14.68 -10.05 -15.71
N GLU A 86 15.78 -10.81 -15.68
CA GLU A 86 15.74 -12.27 -15.74
C GLU A 86 15.37 -12.88 -14.38
N ILE A 87 15.42 -12.09 -13.31
CA ILE A 87 15.06 -12.50 -11.96
C ILE A 87 13.55 -12.45 -11.80
N SER A 88 13.00 -13.52 -11.23
CA SER A 88 11.58 -13.68 -10.92
C SER A 88 11.07 -12.60 -9.95
N ASN A 89 9.87 -12.10 -10.20
CA ASN A 89 9.16 -11.17 -9.32
C ASN A 89 8.39 -11.88 -8.18
N ALA A 90 8.56 -13.19 -7.98
CA ALA A 90 7.84 -13.94 -6.95
C ALA A 90 8.03 -13.38 -5.53
N THR A 91 9.25 -12.98 -5.17
CA THR A 91 9.56 -12.42 -3.86
C THR A 91 8.84 -11.09 -3.57
N PRO A 92 8.94 -10.04 -4.42
CA PRO A 92 8.22 -8.79 -4.18
C PRO A 92 6.70 -8.99 -4.13
N TYR A 93 6.15 -9.89 -4.96
CA TYR A 93 4.73 -10.25 -4.94
C TYR A 93 4.31 -10.92 -3.64
N ALA A 94 5.07 -11.92 -3.20
CA ALA A 94 4.80 -12.63 -1.95
C ALA A 94 4.87 -11.68 -0.74
N LEU A 95 5.82 -10.75 -0.72
CA LEU A 95 5.95 -9.77 0.37
C LEU A 95 4.75 -8.82 0.44
N VAL A 96 4.22 -8.34 -0.69
CA VAL A 96 3.02 -7.47 -0.66
C VAL A 96 1.77 -8.22 -0.25
N LEU A 97 1.58 -9.44 -0.74
CA LEU A 97 0.45 -10.28 -0.32
C LEU A 97 0.54 -10.64 1.17
N TRP A 98 1.75 -10.93 1.66
CA TRP A 98 2.02 -11.14 3.08
C TRP A 98 1.68 -9.91 3.90
N VAL A 99 2.14 -8.72 3.51
CA VAL A 99 1.83 -7.46 4.20
C VAL A 99 0.33 -7.20 4.20
N TRP A 100 -0.33 -7.35 3.06
CA TRP A 100 -1.77 -7.07 2.93
C TRP A 100 -2.62 -8.02 3.78
N LEU A 101 -2.47 -9.34 3.57
CA LEU A 101 -3.29 -10.35 4.25
C LEU A 101 -2.87 -10.53 5.71
N GLY A 102 -1.58 -10.42 6.02
CA GLY A 102 -1.06 -10.45 7.38
C GLY A 102 -1.55 -9.26 8.20
N SER A 103 -1.53 -8.05 7.64
CA SER A 103 -2.06 -6.86 8.32
C SER A 103 -3.57 -6.96 8.54
N PHE A 104 -4.32 -7.48 7.56
CA PHE A 104 -5.75 -7.77 7.75
C PHE A 104 -5.97 -8.72 8.94
N LEU A 105 -5.26 -9.86 8.95
CA LEU A 105 -5.38 -10.88 9.99
C LEU A 105 -5.03 -10.33 11.38
N VAL A 106 -3.91 -9.61 11.50
CA VAL A 106 -3.45 -9.02 12.76
C VAL A 106 -4.48 -8.02 13.33
N ASN A 107 -5.17 -7.29 12.46
CA ASN A 107 -6.15 -6.28 12.88
C ASN A 107 -7.56 -6.83 13.12
N ILE A 108 -8.02 -7.84 12.36
CA ILE A 108 -9.41 -8.32 12.46
C ILE A 108 -9.65 -9.26 13.65
N VAL A 109 -8.62 -9.98 14.09
CA VAL A 109 -8.76 -11.03 15.11
C VAL A 109 -8.91 -10.38 16.50
N PRO A 110 -9.99 -10.70 17.25
CA PRO A 110 -10.30 -10.03 18.52
C PRO A 110 -9.70 -10.73 19.74
N VAL A 111 -8.65 -11.55 19.58
CA VAL A 111 -8.00 -12.29 20.67
C VAL A 111 -6.55 -11.87 20.82
N SER A 112 -6.03 -11.82 22.05
CA SER A 112 -4.61 -11.55 22.29
C SER A 112 -3.73 -12.63 21.64
N PRO A 113 -2.61 -12.29 20.96
CA PRO A 113 -1.94 -10.98 20.89
C PRO A 113 -2.34 -10.07 19.71
N PHE A 114 -3.47 -10.31 19.05
CA PHE A 114 -3.94 -9.55 17.90
C PHE A 114 -4.54 -8.19 18.31
N PHE A 115 -4.65 -7.26 17.36
CA PHE A 115 -4.91 -5.84 17.65
C PHE A 115 -6.37 -5.49 17.89
N ASN A 116 -7.32 -6.32 17.45
CA ASN A 116 -8.77 -6.05 17.55
C ASN A 116 -9.16 -4.65 17.02
N GLN A 117 -8.68 -4.29 15.83
CA GLN A 117 -8.96 -3.04 15.12
C GLN A 117 -9.74 -3.33 13.81
N PRO A 118 -11.03 -3.69 13.88
CA PRO A 118 -11.80 -4.11 12.70
C PRO A 118 -11.94 -3.03 11.64
N VAL A 119 -12.00 -1.75 12.05
CA VAL A 119 -12.05 -0.63 11.09
C VAL A 119 -10.77 -0.58 10.26
N VAL A 120 -9.61 -0.63 10.91
CA VAL A 120 -8.27 -0.67 10.28
C VAL A 120 -8.14 -1.90 9.38
N ALA A 121 -8.62 -3.06 9.85
CA ALA A 121 -8.63 -4.29 9.07
C ALA A 121 -9.37 -4.11 7.73
N ILE A 122 -10.61 -3.62 7.79
CA ILE A 122 -11.50 -3.49 6.63
C ILE A 122 -11.02 -2.39 5.69
N THR A 123 -10.66 -1.22 6.20
CA THR A 123 -10.22 -0.09 5.36
C THR A 123 -8.93 -0.43 4.62
N GLY A 124 -7.94 -1.02 5.29
CA GLY A 124 -6.71 -1.47 4.64
C GLY A 124 -6.97 -2.60 3.64
N PHE A 125 -7.90 -3.50 3.93
CA PHE A 125 -8.21 -4.63 3.05
C PHE A 125 -8.81 -4.14 1.74
N ILE A 126 -9.80 -3.24 1.84
CA ILE A 126 -10.44 -2.60 0.69
C ILE A 126 -9.44 -1.70 -0.05
N GLY A 127 -8.73 -0.83 0.67
CA GLY A 127 -7.81 0.16 0.10
C GLY A 127 -6.75 -0.47 -0.79
N MET A 128 -5.99 -1.44 -0.26
CA MET A 128 -5.00 -2.16 -1.06
C MET A 128 -5.66 -3.14 -2.05
N GLY A 129 -6.80 -3.73 -1.67
CA GLY A 129 -7.55 -4.70 -2.48
C GLY A 129 -8.06 -4.14 -3.80
N ILE A 130 -8.36 -2.84 -3.88
CA ILE A 130 -8.73 -2.16 -5.14
C ILE A 130 -7.68 -2.41 -6.25
N VAL A 131 -6.41 -2.54 -5.89
CA VAL A 131 -5.33 -2.85 -6.84
C VAL A 131 -4.96 -4.33 -6.83
N LEU A 132 -4.83 -4.93 -5.64
CA LEU A 132 -4.32 -6.30 -5.49
C LEU A 132 -5.30 -7.37 -5.97
N ILE A 133 -6.62 -7.16 -5.86
CA ILE A 133 -7.62 -8.14 -6.32
C ILE A 133 -7.61 -8.24 -7.86
N PRO A 134 -7.76 -7.14 -8.63
CA PRO A 134 -7.68 -7.20 -10.09
C PRO A 134 -6.35 -7.77 -10.59
N TRP A 135 -5.24 -7.43 -9.94
CA TRP A 135 -3.93 -7.96 -10.29
C TRP A 135 -3.81 -9.47 -10.03
N SER A 136 -4.25 -9.93 -8.87
CA SER A 136 -4.24 -11.37 -8.53
C SER A 136 -5.13 -12.18 -9.49
N TRP A 137 -6.29 -11.63 -9.84
CA TRP A 137 -7.21 -12.21 -10.81
C TRP A 137 -6.58 -12.31 -12.20
N MET A 138 -5.93 -11.25 -12.67
CA MET A 138 -5.21 -11.25 -13.94
C MET A 138 -4.09 -12.30 -13.97
N LEU A 139 -3.34 -12.47 -12.88
CA LEU A 139 -2.30 -13.51 -12.80
C LEU A 139 -2.90 -14.91 -12.86
N TRP A 140 -4.06 -15.13 -12.24
CA TRP A 140 -4.75 -16.41 -12.30
C TRP A 140 -5.23 -16.77 -13.71
N GLN A 141 -5.77 -15.81 -14.46
CA GLN A 141 -6.20 -16.02 -15.85
C GLN A 141 -5.06 -16.30 -16.84
N ARG A 142 -3.82 -15.95 -16.49
CA ARG A 142 -2.64 -16.17 -17.34
C ARG A 142 -1.96 -17.53 -17.11
N ARG A 143 -2.46 -18.33 -16.17
CA ARG A 143 -2.02 -19.72 -15.93
C ARG A 143 -2.82 -20.67 -16.80
#